data_AF-A0A517Z1I4-F1
#
_entry.id   AF-A0A517Z1I4-F1
#
_cell.length_a   1.000
_cell.length_b   1.000
_cell.length_c   1.000
_cell.angle_alpha   90.00
_cell.angle_beta   90.00
_cell.angle_gamma   90.00
#
_symmetry.space_group_name_H-M   'P 1'
#
loop_
_entity.id
_entity.type
_entity.pdbx_description
1 polymer ?
#
loop_
_entity_poly.entity_id
_entity_poly.type
_entity_poly.pdbx_seq_one_letter_code
_entity_poly.pdbx_strand_id
1 'polypeptide(L)'
;MRLLISCVFVLGLSLSGCGGPSDTVIPIDESAMPSVEQRLKTSLESIAETGVVGSAIEELRSQIEELKSINATTGEQLANQLQDLEQAEQAGKRASVKKIADDMATQL
;
A
#
# COMPACT_ATOMS: atom_id res chain seq x y z
N MET A 1 -48.86 34.73 -22.09
CA MET A 1 -49.23 35.56 -20.92
C MET A 1 -48.55 34.93 -19.71
N ARG A 2 -47.50 35.52 -19.12
CA ARG A 2 -47.57 36.49 -18.00
C ARG A 2 -48.40 35.89 -16.84
N LEU A 3 -47.96 35.75 -15.59
CA LEU A 3 -46.93 36.45 -14.81
C LEU A 3 -46.85 35.82 -13.39
N LEU A 4 -45.86 36.25 -12.57
CA LEU A 4 -45.74 36.21 -11.08
C LEU A 4 -44.86 35.06 -10.52
N ILE A 5 -43.61 35.26 -10.07
CA ILE A 5 -43.06 36.16 -9.03
C ILE A 5 -43.91 36.14 -7.75
N SER A 6 -43.45 35.46 -6.70
CA SER A 6 -43.30 36.07 -5.37
C SER A 6 -42.58 35.16 -4.38
N CYS A 7 -41.59 35.76 -3.71
CA CYS A 7 -40.85 35.30 -2.54
C CYS A 7 -41.70 34.63 -1.47
N VAL A 8 -41.20 33.52 -0.89
CA VAL A 8 -41.25 33.30 0.57
C VAL A 8 -39.93 32.65 1.00
N PHE A 9 -39.01 33.50 1.41
CA PHE A 9 -37.79 33.17 2.13
C PHE A 9 -38.19 33.08 3.62
N VAL A 10 -38.42 31.89 4.14
CA VAL A 10 -38.68 31.69 5.58
C VAL A 10 -37.90 30.48 6.09
N LEU A 11 -36.82 30.82 6.80
CA LEU A 11 -36.35 30.22 8.05
C LEU A 11 -36.50 28.71 8.23
N GLY A 12 -35.36 28.03 8.13
CA GLY A 12 -35.11 26.73 8.73
C GLY A 12 -33.71 26.67 9.32
N LEU A 13 -33.43 27.53 10.31
CA LEU A 13 -32.35 27.29 11.28
C LEU A 13 -32.65 25.94 11.95
N SER A 14 -31.83 24.93 11.67
CA SER A 14 -31.43 23.87 12.62
C SER A 14 -30.65 22.82 11.86
N LEU A 15 -29.33 22.81 12.07
CA LEU A 15 -28.49 21.63 12.25
C LEU A 15 -27.10 22.16 12.60
N SER A 16 -26.92 22.47 13.89
CA SER A 16 -25.61 22.61 14.52
C SER A 16 -24.91 21.26 14.49
N GLY A 17 -24.42 20.88 13.31
CA GLY A 17 -23.43 19.84 13.15
C GLY A 17 -22.06 20.43 13.44
N CYS A 18 -21.60 20.29 14.68
CA CYS A 18 -20.18 20.42 14.98
C CYS A 18 -19.49 19.16 14.43
N GLY A 19 -19.21 19.17 13.13
CA GLY A 19 -18.39 18.18 12.45
C GLY A 19 -17.15 18.92 11.95
N GLY A 20 -16.04 18.78 12.67
CA GLY A 20 -14.81 19.47 12.34
C GLY A 20 -14.21 19.01 11.01
N PRO A 21 -13.35 19.82 10.40
CA PRO A 21 -12.21 19.28 9.70
C PRO A 21 -11.10 19.05 10.73
N SER A 22 -10.76 17.78 10.93
CA SER A 22 -9.44 17.41 11.41
C SER A 22 -8.43 18.23 10.62
N ASP A 23 -7.57 18.92 11.35
CA ASP A 23 -6.31 19.46 10.85
C ASP A 23 -5.44 18.24 10.49
N THR A 24 -5.74 17.61 9.35
CA THR A 24 -4.87 16.62 8.75
C THR A 24 -3.89 17.40 7.92
N VAL A 25 -2.90 17.98 8.59
CA VAL A 25 -1.59 18.13 7.98
C VAL A 25 -1.13 16.72 7.66
N ILE A 26 -1.42 16.26 6.45
CA ILE A 26 -0.59 15.24 5.82
C ILE A 26 0.65 16.03 5.42
N PRO A 27 1.81 15.85 6.09
CA PRO A 27 3.05 16.20 5.43
C PRO A 27 3.16 15.23 4.25
N ILE A 28 2.66 15.66 3.08
CA ILE A 28 3.06 15.04 1.84
C ILE A 28 4.48 15.54 1.65
N ASP A 29 5.44 14.76 2.14
CA ASP A 29 6.86 14.99 1.87
C ASP A 29 7.07 14.70 0.38
N GLU A 30 6.75 15.70 -0.44
CA GLU A 30 6.65 15.63 -1.90
C GLU A 30 8.04 15.64 -2.58
N SER A 31 9.08 15.14 -1.91
CA SER A 31 10.43 14.99 -2.49
C SER A 31 11.30 13.90 -1.87
N ALA A 32 10.78 13.07 -0.97
CA ALA A 32 11.51 11.91 -0.47
C ALA A 32 11.36 10.73 -1.46
N MET A 33 12.48 10.28 -2.04
CA MET A 33 12.50 8.98 -2.71
C MET A 33 12.00 7.92 -1.72
N PRO A 34 11.09 7.01 -2.12
CA PRO A 34 10.55 6.00 -1.21
C PRO A 34 11.67 5.13 -0.65
N SER A 35 11.61 4.84 0.66
CA SER A 35 12.59 3.98 1.32
C SER A 35 12.58 2.58 0.70
N VAL A 36 13.67 1.83 0.86
CA VAL A 36 13.73 0.45 0.36
C VAL A 36 12.60 -0.41 0.95
N GLU A 37 12.24 -0.21 2.21
CA GLU A 37 11.13 -0.90 2.87
C GLU A 37 9.80 -0.58 2.19
N GLN A 38 9.54 0.68 1.86
CA GLN A 38 8.33 1.10 1.16
C GLN A 38 8.25 0.51 -0.25
N ARG A 39 9.35 0.56 -1.02
CA ARG A 39 9.40 -0.03 -2.37
C ARG A 39 9.17 -1.54 -2.35
N LEU A 40 9.78 -2.21 -1.37
CA LEU A 40 9.67 -3.65 -1.20
C LEU A 40 8.26 -4.05 -0.79
N LYS A 41 7.68 -3.31 0.17
CA LYS A 41 6.31 -3.52 0.62
C LYS A 41 5.30 -3.38 -0.52
N THR A 42 5.37 -2.30 -1.29
CA THR A 42 4.48 -2.09 -2.45
C THR A 42 4.61 -3.21 -3.49
N SER A 43 5.83 -3.66 -3.75
CA SER A 43 6.06 -4.77 -4.70
C SER A 43 5.44 -6.08 -4.19
N LEU A 44 5.62 -6.37 -2.90
CA LEU A 44 5.04 -7.55 -2.24
C LEU A 44 3.51 -7.48 -2.15
N GLU A 45 2.92 -6.33 -1.86
CA GLU A 45 1.47 -6.13 -1.86
C GLU A 45 0.88 -6.40 -3.26
N SER A 46 1.50 -5.88 -4.32
CA SER A 46 1.07 -6.18 -5.69
C SER A 46 1.14 -7.68 -6.02
N ILE A 47 2.15 -8.40 -5.51
CA ILE A 47 2.25 -9.86 -5.67
C ILE A 47 1.21 -10.57 -4.80
N ALA A 48 0.95 -10.09 -3.59
CA ALA A 48 -0.08 -10.61 -2.69
C ALA A 48 -1.48 -10.46 -3.30
N GLU A 49 -1.72 -9.43 -4.10
CA GLU A 49 -2.98 -9.21 -4.82
C GLU A 49 -3.09 -10.10 -6.07
N THR A 50 -2.05 -10.10 -6.91
CA THR A 50 -2.07 -10.74 -8.24
C THR A 50 -1.68 -12.22 -8.23
N GLY A 51 -0.90 -12.64 -7.24
CA GLY A 51 -0.28 -13.95 -7.16
C GLY A 51 0.70 -14.23 -8.29
N VAL A 52 1.31 -13.18 -8.87
CA VAL A 52 2.28 -13.27 -9.96
C VAL A 52 3.52 -12.49 -9.56
N VAL A 53 4.67 -13.16 -9.54
CA VAL A 53 5.96 -12.50 -9.27
C VAL A 53 6.56 -12.01 -10.59
N GLY A 54 6.64 -12.89 -11.59
CA GLY A 54 7.13 -12.55 -12.92
C GLY A 54 8.52 -11.93 -12.87
N SER A 55 8.69 -10.78 -13.53
CA SER A 55 9.97 -10.05 -13.57
C SER A 55 10.30 -9.30 -12.27
N ALA A 56 9.40 -9.26 -11.28
CA ALA A 56 9.64 -8.57 -10.03
C ALA A 56 10.65 -9.30 -9.12
N ILE A 57 10.95 -10.58 -9.38
CA ILE A 57 11.77 -11.38 -8.46
C ILE A 57 13.20 -10.84 -8.29
N GLU A 58 13.84 -10.42 -9.38
CA GLU A 58 15.19 -9.87 -9.35
C GLU A 58 15.21 -8.50 -8.65
N GLU A 59 14.16 -7.72 -8.85
CA GLU A 59 13.96 -6.43 -8.18
C GLU A 59 13.75 -6.62 -6.66
N LEU A 60 12.92 -7.58 -6.25
CA LEU A 60 12.75 -7.95 -4.84
C LEU A 60 14.07 -8.39 -4.21
N ARG A 61 14.87 -9.19 -4.92
CA ARG A 61 16.19 -9.64 -4.45
C ARG A 61 17.12 -8.45 -4.22
N SER A 62 17.18 -7.51 -5.17
CA SER A 62 17.98 -6.29 -5.04
C SER A 62 17.55 -5.45 -3.83
N GLN A 63 16.24 -5.26 -3.65
CA GLN A 63 15.70 -4.49 -2.54
C GLN A 63 15.92 -5.18 -1.19
N ILE A 64 15.85 -6.51 -1.12
CA ILE A 64 16.14 -7.27 0.10
C ILE A 64 17.62 -7.19 0.47
N GLU A 65 18.54 -7.22 -0.51
CA GLU A 65 19.98 -7.05 -0.24
C GLU A 65 20.29 -5.62 0.25
N GLU A 66 19.66 -4.61 -0.34
CA GLU A 66 19.74 -3.23 0.15
C GLU A 66 19.18 -3.13 1.57
N LEU A 67 18.02 -3.73 1.86
CA LEU A 67 17.44 -3.78 3.19
C LEU A 67 18.36 -4.50 4.18
N LYS A 68 18.99 -5.60 3.79
CA LYS A 68 19.94 -6.35 4.62
C LYS A 68 21.13 -5.50 5.05
N SER A 69 21.55 -4.53 4.22
CA SER A 69 22.61 -3.58 4.59
C SER A 69 22.21 -2.59 5.69
N ILE A 70 20.90 -2.36 5.86
CA ILE A 70 20.31 -1.42 6.84
C ILE A 70 19.84 -2.18 8.09
N ASN A 71 19.17 -3.32 7.88
CA ASN A 71 18.63 -4.22 8.89
C ASN A 71 18.88 -5.67 8.47
N ALA A 72 20.01 -6.22 8.94
CA ALA A 72 20.44 -7.55 8.58
C ALA A 72 19.44 -8.65 9.00
N THR A 73 18.80 -8.51 10.17
CA THR A 73 17.84 -9.51 10.66
C THR A 73 16.61 -9.59 9.75
N THR A 74 15.96 -8.46 9.49
CA THR A 74 14.78 -8.43 8.62
C THR A 74 15.15 -8.82 7.18
N GLY A 75 16.29 -8.32 6.67
CA GLY A 75 16.78 -8.68 5.34
C GLY A 75 17.05 -10.17 5.17
N GLU A 76 17.66 -10.84 6.15
CA GLU A 76 17.89 -12.30 6.10
C GLU A 76 16.60 -13.11 6.19
N GLN A 77 15.64 -12.67 7.01
CA GLN A 77 14.33 -13.32 7.06
C GLN A 77 13.60 -13.22 5.72
N LEU A 78 13.57 -12.04 5.12
CA LEU A 78 12.92 -11.82 3.82
C LEU A 78 13.66 -12.52 2.69
N ALA A 79 14.99 -12.66 2.74
CA ALA A 79 15.76 -13.42 1.76
C ALA A 79 15.37 -14.91 1.77
N ASN A 80 15.12 -15.50 2.94
CA ASN A 80 14.63 -16.88 3.04
C ASN A 80 13.21 -17.02 2.48
N GLN A 81 12.32 -16.08 2.82
CA GLN A 81 10.94 -16.10 2.30
C GLN A 81 10.88 -15.84 0.79
N LEU A 82 11.82 -15.08 0.23
CA LEU A 82 11.95 -14.91 -1.20
C LEU A 82 12.20 -16.26 -1.90
N GLN A 83 13.01 -17.14 -1.31
CA GLN A 83 13.22 -18.49 -1.84
C GLN A 83 11.92 -19.31 -1.83
N ASP A 84 11.12 -19.21 -0.76
CA ASP A 84 9.83 -19.89 -0.68
C ASP A 84 8.84 -19.32 -1.73
N LEU A 85 8.86 -18.00 -1.95
CA LEU A 85 8.08 -17.32 -2.97
C LEU A 85 8.46 -17.83 -4.38
N GLU A 86 9.76 -17.91 -4.68
CA GLU A 86 10.28 -18.45 -5.94
C GLU A 86 9.86 -19.90 -6.16
N GLN A 87 9.97 -20.74 -5.14
CA GLN A 87 9.54 -22.13 -5.22
C GLN A 87 8.03 -22.26 -5.44
N ALA A 88 7.23 -21.44 -4.76
CA ALA A 88 5.78 -21.43 -4.93
C ALA A 88 5.38 -20.98 -6.33
N GLU A 89 6.05 -19.97 -6.89
CA GLU A 89 5.83 -19.51 -8.26
C GLU A 89 6.19 -20.61 -9.27
N GLN A 90 7.38 -21.20 -9.16
CA GLN A 90 7.84 -22.28 -10.04
C GLN A 90 6.92 -23.51 -9.98
N ALA A 91 6.35 -23.80 -8.80
CA ALA A 91 5.38 -24.86 -8.62
C ALA A 91 3.94 -24.49 -9.07
N GLY A 92 3.73 -23.28 -9.59
CA GLY A 92 2.40 -22.79 -9.99
C GLY A 92 1.41 -22.62 -8.83
N LYS A 93 1.90 -22.57 -7.59
CA LYS A 93 1.10 -22.50 -6.36
C LYS A 93 0.69 -21.06 -6.07
N ARG A 94 -0.19 -20.51 -6.90
CA ARG A 94 -0.62 -19.10 -6.84
C ARG A 94 -1.11 -18.66 -5.46
N ALA A 95 -1.88 -19.49 -4.76
CA ALA A 95 -2.35 -19.18 -3.40
C ALA A 95 -1.19 -19.08 -2.39
N SER A 96 -0.17 -19.92 -2.52
CA SER A 96 1.04 -19.85 -1.71
C SER A 96 1.85 -18.61 -2.02
N VAL A 97 2.00 -18.24 -3.30
CA VAL A 97 2.66 -16.98 -3.71
C VAL A 97 1.98 -15.78 -3.04
N LYS A 98 0.65 -15.70 -3.11
CA LYS A 98 -0.12 -14.60 -2.49
C LYS A 98 0.12 -14.54 -0.98
N LYS A 99 0.04 -15.69 -0.30
CA LYS A 99 0.23 -15.77 1.15
C LYS A 99 1.65 -15.38 1.56
N ILE A 100 2.67 -15.91 0.88
CA ILE A 100 4.07 -15.63 1.21
C ILE A 100 4.37 -14.14 1.00
N ALA A 101 3.89 -13.56 -0.10
CA ALA A 101 4.06 -12.12 -0.36
C ALA A 101 3.38 -11.25 0.70
N ASP A 102 2.17 -11.61 1.13
CA ASP A 102 1.43 -10.93 2.22
C ASP A 102 2.16 -11.03 3.57
N ASP A 103 2.66 -12.24 3.91
CA ASP A 103 3.45 -12.46 5.11
C ASP A 103 4.75 -11.63 5.09
N MET A 104 5.41 -11.51 3.93
CA MET A 104 6.61 -10.69 3.74
C MET A 104 6.30 -9.20 3.87
N ALA A 105 5.21 -8.71 3.27
CA ALA A 105 4.79 -7.30 3.35
C ALA A 105 4.42 -6.87 4.77
N THR A 106 3.90 -7.79 5.58
CA THR A 106 3.54 -7.54 6.99
C THR A 106 4.77 -7.40 7.91
N GLN A 107 5.93 -7.92 7.49
CA GLN A 107 7.19 -7.84 8.24
C GLN A 107 7.97 -6.53 7.99
N LEU A 108 7.49 -5.71 7.04
CA LEU A 108 7.99 -4.38 6.69
C LEU A 108 7.07 -3.29 7.27
#